data_AF-A0A7X6TEJ7-F1
#
_entry.id   AF-A0A7X6TEJ7-F1
#
_cell.length_a   1.000
_cell.length_b   1.000
_cell.length_c   1.000
_cell.angle_alpha   90.00
_cell.angle_beta   90.00
_cell.angle_gamma   90.00
#
_symmetry.space_group_name_H-M   'P 1'
#
loop_
_entity.id
_entity.type
_entity.pdbx_description
1 polymer ?
#
loop_
_entity_poly.entity_id
_entity_poly.type
_entity_poly.pdbx_seq_one_letter_code
_entity_poly.pdbx_strand_id
1 'polypeptide(L)'
;MAEYIRTNENTTQFSELMDRFCAPYHTSSLTTQYNNLHPEAQIDSIFYLRYFAPTTQGGATSYPNGSRIPDDLLLPYDPGWNSYSPVGAALQSDMGVIFAPTNEALDYYFNEGSGRELKKRYGRWEGVPNDILVLLITRHMRKSLVNSFPSLFYKMVDEASSPLNVSNSDIVDSLNYVGVNGLVYVTNNIYPPDDYVSVYSPVLFSEKTKVLDWAIKSYLYRLYLNSMVSKYAFVIPTDEALSRYIDPYTYNSNYPTVLKFWFNNLTASINVTVFNYDKVNDVVLDSVTTLTNAGFIRNRLTRILDQSIVVGDFKDDPNASVYRDGYYVTKDGNILYADGTADIDGSKLSSNLVNFSAGEDIEKNRQINLLDSGIFYQKNGTSFMVNQLPQTPMQSFYSVLSDSAKYPEFDAFFSYCENFPGIFEAGRGSRHFMDFNVTFFNTYRYTVYIPSNAAMDDAFRSGLIIPWDTIANMTSTAEYDAAVDSMERFIRYHFQDNSLFIHPNQEIKPAKYYSATIKNDDSESYFNTYKNKFYRLQAEGDGSGITLTTEYIDKVNNIPYTARVDVNARTPEGRSYYNIMTRDYVFNTNPKSLTGLTTSAYTASEVTTSSTAVIHLIDKVLRYK
;
A
#
# COMPACT_ATOMS: atom_id res chain seq x y z
N MET A 1 31.31 -1.15 -28.45
CA MET A 1 30.92 -2.04 -27.35
C MET A 1 30.03 -3.19 -27.82
N ALA A 2 28.93 -2.92 -28.53
CA ALA A 2 27.99 -3.95 -28.99
C ALA A 2 28.65 -5.09 -29.79
N GLU A 3 29.53 -4.77 -30.73
CA GLU A 3 30.27 -5.78 -31.51
C GLU A 3 31.11 -6.70 -30.62
N TYR A 4 31.85 -6.14 -29.67
CA TYR A 4 32.64 -6.93 -28.72
C TYR A 4 31.78 -7.92 -27.93
N ILE A 5 30.66 -7.45 -27.37
CA ILE A 5 29.72 -8.27 -26.59
C ILE A 5 29.14 -9.41 -27.46
N ARG A 6 28.86 -9.12 -28.74
CA ARG A 6 28.37 -10.12 -29.71
C ARG A 6 29.41 -11.17 -30.07
N THR A 7 30.68 -10.78 -30.23
CA THR A 7 31.76 -11.68 -30.68
C THR A 7 32.47 -12.41 -29.54
N ASN A 8 32.35 -11.94 -28.29
CA ASN A 8 32.94 -12.61 -27.14
C ASN A 8 32.06 -13.81 -26.72
N GLU A 9 32.63 -15.01 -26.82
CA GLU A 9 31.97 -16.30 -26.51
C GLU A 9 31.36 -16.34 -25.09
N ASN A 10 31.89 -15.56 -24.14
CA ASN A 10 31.39 -15.53 -22.77
C ASN A 10 30.19 -14.60 -22.57
N THR A 11 29.84 -13.72 -23.52
CA THR A 11 28.78 -12.71 -23.36
C THR A 11 27.69 -12.79 -24.43
N THR A 12 27.68 -13.86 -25.22
CA THR A 12 26.76 -14.03 -26.36
C THR A 12 25.29 -14.00 -25.94
N GLN A 13 24.92 -14.64 -24.82
CA GLN A 13 23.54 -14.61 -24.32
C GLN A 13 23.11 -13.18 -23.97
N PHE A 14 24.00 -12.38 -23.36
CA PHE A 14 23.69 -10.99 -23.07
C PHE A 14 23.52 -10.17 -24.37
N SER A 15 24.33 -10.45 -25.40
CA SER A 15 24.15 -9.86 -26.73
C SER A 15 22.77 -10.17 -27.32
N GLU A 16 22.31 -11.43 -27.21
CA GLU A 16 21.00 -11.83 -27.72
C GLU A 16 19.86 -11.08 -27.02
N LEU A 17 19.97 -10.83 -25.71
CA LEU A 17 19.02 -10.00 -24.97
C LEU A 17 19.04 -8.56 -25.47
N MET A 18 20.23 -7.98 -25.69
CA MET A 18 20.39 -6.62 -26.21
C MET A 18 19.84 -6.48 -27.64
N ASP A 19 20.03 -7.49 -28.49
CA ASP A 19 19.62 -7.47 -29.89
C ASP A 19 18.09 -7.42 -30.07
N ARG A 20 17.31 -7.69 -29.00
CA ARG A 20 15.85 -7.44 -28.98
C ARG A 20 15.47 -5.96 -28.99
N PHE A 21 16.42 -5.08 -28.68
CA PHE A 21 16.26 -3.64 -28.65
C PHE A 21 17.05 -2.97 -29.78
N CYS A 22 17.13 -3.63 -30.94
CA CYS A 22 17.73 -3.05 -32.14
C CYS A 22 16.97 -3.47 -33.40
N ALA A 23 17.18 -2.73 -34.48
CA ALA A 23 16.67 -3.08 -35.79
C ALA A 23 17.60 -2.58 -36.91
N PRO A 24 17.52 -3.17 -38.12
CA PRO A 24 18.22 -2.64 -39.28
C PRO A 24 17.52 -1.39 -39.81
N TYR A 25 18.29 -0.32 -40.05
CA TYR A 25 17.83 0.94 -40.62
C TYR A 25 18.58 1.23 -41.93
N HIS A 26 17.81 1.43 -43.00
CA HIS A 26 18.38 1.76 -44.32
C HIS A 26 19.08 3.11 -44.29
N THR A 27 20.27 3.18 -44.89
CA THR A 27 21.04 4.42 -45.01
C THR A 27 21.30 4.75 -46.47
N SER A 28 20.39 5.51 -47.08
CA SER A 28 20.47 5.88 -48.50
C SER A 28 21.78 6.58 -48.87
N SER A 29 22.29 7.45 -47.99
CA SER A 29 23.53 8.19 -48.22
C SER A 29 24.74 7.25 -48.39
N LEU A 30 24.83 6.20 -47.58
CA LEU A 30 25.93 5.23 -47.66
C LEU A 30 25.75 4.26 -48.81
N THR A 31 24.52 3.83 -49.09
CA THR A 31 24.24 3.03 -50.28
C THR A 31 24.73 3.77 -51.54
N THR A 32 24.39 5.06 -51.66
CA THR A 32 24.86 5.90 -52.77
C THR A 32 26.38 6.08 -52.75
N GLN A 33 26.99 6.33 -51.58
CA GLN A 33 28.43 6.51 -51.47
C GLN A 33 29.20 5.25 -51.86
N TYR A 34 28.76 4.07 -51.40
CA TYR A 34 29.35 2.79 -51.75
C TYR A 34 29.23 2.51 -53.25
N ASN A 35 28.04 2.68 -53.83
CA ASN A 35 27.81 2.45 -55.27
C ASN A 35 28.61 3.41 -56.16
N ASN A 36 28.90 4.61 -55.68
CA ASN A 36 29.77 5.56 -56.37
C ASN A 36 31.25 5.17 -56.29
N LEU A 37 31.69 4.57 -55.18
CA LEU A 37 33.06 4.09 -54.98
C LEU A 37 33.33 2.74 -55.64
N HIS A 38 32.29 1.92 -55.79
CA HIS A 38 32.33 0.56 -56.35
C HIS A 38 31.31 0.39 -57.49
N PRO A 39 31.44 1.15 -58.60
CA PRO A 39 30.53 1.05 -59.74
C PRO A 39 30.50 -0.34 -60.38
N GLU A 40 31.56 -1.13 -60.21
CA GLU A 40 31.68 -2.51 -60.66
C GLU A 40 30.88 -3.53 -59.85
N ALA A 41 30.47 -3.18 -58.62
CA ALA A 41 29.83 -4.07 -57.66
C ALA A 41 28.72 -3.35 -56.89
N GLN A 42 27.81 -2.72 -57.62
CA GLN A 42 26.68 -2.00 -57.03
C GLN A 42 25.80 -2.93 -56.18
N ILE A 43 25.36 -2.39 -55.04
CA ILE A 43 24.45 -3.04 -54.11
C ILE A 43 23.14 -2.26 -54.03
N ASP A 44 22.06 -2.97 -53.68
CA ASP A 44 20.74 -2.36 -53.55
C ASP A 44 20.64 -1.43 -52.34
N SER A 45 21.03 -1.91 -51.16
CA SER A 45 20.79 -1.21 -49.89
C SER A 45 21.85 -1.53 -48.85
N ILE A 46 22.34 -0.50 -48.14
CA ILE A 46 23.12 -0.63 -46.90
C ILE A 46 22.22 -0.36 -45.70
N PHE A 47 22.32 -1.22 -44.68
CA PHE A 47 21.62 -1.07 -43.41
C PHE A 47 22.61 -0.93 -42.26
N TYR A 48 22.28 -0.05 -41.31
CA TYR A 48 22.92 -0.04 -40.00
C TYR A 48 22.02 -0.73 -38.98
N LEU A 49 22.62 -1.59 -38.17
CA LEU A 49 21.96 -2.02 -36.96
C LEU A 49 22.00 -0.86 -35.96
N ARG A 50 20.83 -0.35 -35.56
CA ARG A 50 20.73 0.71 -34.55
C ARG A 50 19.92 0.23 -33.37
N TYR A 51 20.37 0.60 -32.19
CA TYR A 51 19.66 0.28 -30.95
C TYR A 51 18.57 1.31 -30.67
N PHE A 52 17.51 0.87 -29.99
CA PHE A 52 16.41 1.69 -29.54
C PHE A 52 16.89 2.51 -28.36
N ALA A 53 17.20 3.78 -28.60
CA ALA A 53 17.69 4.72 -27.60
C ALA A 53 17.34 6.15 -28.04
N PRO A 54 17.38 7.15 -27.15
CA PRO A 54 17.10 8.53 -27.53
C PRO A 54 18.00 8.98 -28.69
N THR A 55 17.47 9.81 -29.60
CA THR A 55 18.23 10.34 -30.74
C THR A 55 19.44 11.16 -30.29
N THR A 56 19.33 11.86 -29.16
CA THR A 56 20.43 12.59 -28.51
C THR A 56 21.54 11.67 -27.98
N GLN A 57 21.29 10.37 -27.91
CA GLN A 57 22.21 9.33 -27.47
C GLN A 57 22.54 8.34 -28.62
N GLY A 58 22.31 8.74 -29.87
CA GLY A 58 22.67 7.98 -31.07
C GLY A 58 21.66 6.93 -31.53
N GLY A 59 20.57 6.72 -30.79
CA GLY A 59 19.63 5.64 -31.04
C GLY A 59 18.50 5.98 -32.02
N ALA A 60 17.65 4.97 -32.24
CA ALA A 60 16.40 5.09 -32.97
C ALA A 60 15.19 5.16 -32.03
N THR A 61 14.24 6.05 -32.34
CA THR A 61 12.99 6.24 -31.57
C THR A 61 11.74 5.79 -32.33
N SER A 62 11.92 5.21 -33.52
CA SER A 62 10.85 4.63 -34.34
C SER A 62 11.32 3.29 -34.89
N TYR A 63 10.40 2.33 -34.95
CA TYR A 63 10.61 1.06 -35.62
C TYR A 63 10.82 1.27 -37.13
N PRO A 64 11.40 0.30 -37.86
CA PRO A 64 11.59 0.42 -39.31
C PRO A 64 10.32 0.67 -40.12
N ASN A 65 9.15 0.28 -39.60
CA ASN A 65 7.84 0.54 -40.20
C ASN A 65 7.31 1.97 -39.94
N GLY A 66 8.07 2.81 -39.23
CA GLY A 66 7.72 4.18 -38.89
C GLY A 66 6.91 4.36 -37.59
N SER A 67 6.44 3.29 -36.95
CA SER A 67 5.73 3.43 -35.67
C SER A 67 6.69 3.85 -34.56
N ARG A 68 6.21 4.67 -33.62
CA ARG A 68 7.02 5.16 -32.50
C ARG A 68 7.36 4.01 -31.55
N ILE A 69 8.61 3.98 -31.08
CA ILE A 69 9.04 3.09 -30.00
C ILE A 69 8.61 3.74 -28.67
N PRO A 70 7.89 3.03 -27.78
CA PRO A 70 7.58 3.50 -26.44
C PRO A 70 8.84 3.94 -25.68
N ASP A 71 8.74 5.06 -24.95
CA ASP A 71 9.92 5.65 -24.28
C ASP A 71 10.51 4.74 -23.19
N ASP A 72 9.67 3.88 -22.59
CA ASP A 72 10.04 2.87 -21.60
C ASP A 72 10.80 1.67 -22.20
N LEU A 73 10.81 1.51 -23.53
CA LEU A 73 11.61 0.49 -24.23
C LEU A 73 12.95 1.03 -24.76
N LEU A 74 13.29 2.28 -24.47
CA LEU A 74 14.55 2.89 -24.91
C LEU A 74 15.70 2.55 -23.96
N LEU A 75 16.81 2.06 -24.51
CA LEU A 75 18.07 1.90 -23.81
C LEU A 75 18.69 3.28 -23.47
N PRO A 76 19.61 3.35 -22.49
CA PRO A 76 20.19 4.63 -22.06
C PRO A 76 20.99 5.34 -23.16
N TYR A 77 21.56 4.57 -24.10
CA TYR A 77 22.30 5.02 -25.27
C TYR A 77 22.45 3.90 -26.31
N ASP A 78 22.88 4.23 -27.53
CA ASP A 78 23.20 3.23 -28.57
C ASP A 78 24.63 2.67 -28.39
N PRO A 79 24.80 1.41 -27.96
CA PRO A 79 26.11 0.79 -27.73
C PRO A 79 26.87 0.40 -29.01
N GLY A 80 26.21 0.48 -30.17
CA GLY A 80 26.79 0.33 -31.50
C GLY A 80 27.27 1.66 -32.10
N TRP A 81 26.92 2.80 -31.49
CA TRP A 81 27.32 4.10 -32.00
C TRP A 81 28.76 4.46 -31.60
N ASN A 82 29.67 4.47 -32.58
CA ASN A 82 31.10 4.73 -32.35
C ASN A 82 31.41 6.14 -31.80
N SER A 83 30.50 7.10 -32.00
CA SER A 83 30.68 8.49 -31.55
C SER A 83 29.91 8.82 -30.27
N TYR A 84 29.44 7.81 -29.53
CA TYR A 84 28.73 8.03 -28.28
C TYR A 84 29.58 8.83 -27.28
N SER A 85 29.03 9.93 -26.76
CA SER A 85 29.56 10.65 -25.61
C SER A 85 28.41 11.16 -24.74
N PRO A 86 28.62 11.29 -23.42
CA PRO A 86 27.63 11.89 -22.53
C PRO A 86 27.31 13.32 -22.94
N VAL A 87 26.06 13.74 -22.75
CA VAL A 87 25.63 15.11 -23.08
C VAL A 87 26.46 16.12 -22.28
N GLY A 88 27.13 17.03 -23.00
CA GLY A 88 27.99 18.05 -22.39
C GLY A 88 29.44 17.60 -22.14
N ALA A 89 29.80 16.37 -22.49
CA ALA A 89 31.17 15.87 -22.44
C ALA A 89 31.74 15.68 -23.86
N ALA A 90 33.06 15.83 -24.01
CA ALA A 90 33.74 15.40 -25.22
C ALA A 90 34.02 13.89 -25.15
N LEU A 91 34.08 13.21 -26.30
CA LEU A 91 34.43 11.79 -26.43
C LEU A 91 35.72 11.40 -25.67
N GLN A 92 36.69 12.31 -25.59
CA GLN A 92 37.96 12.08 -24.89
C GLN A 92 37.85 12.21 -23.37
N SER A 93 36.78 12.84 -22.86
CA SER A 93 36.60 13.15 -21.44
C SER A 93 35.71 12.16 -20.71
N ASP A 94 34.70 11.61 -21.39
CA ASP A 94 33.77 10.64 -20.79
C ASP A 94 33.12 9.78 -21.88
N MET A 95 32.71 8.56 -21.52
CA MET A 95 32.17 7.56 -22.44
C MET A 95 31.20 6.62 -21.71
N GLY A 96 30.48 5.79 -22.47
CA GLY A 96 29.53 4.82 -21.90
C GLY A 96 30.23 3.62 -21.25
N VAL A 97 29.52 2.92 -20.37
CA VAL A 97 30.00 1.69 -19.75
C VAL A 97 28.91 0.63 -19.76
N ILE A 98 29.26 -0.60 -20.13
CA ILE A 98 28.38 -1.76 -20.04
C ILE A 98 28.99 -2.77 -19.07
N PHE A 99 28.23 -3.16 -18.06
CA PHE A 99 28.51 -4.33 -17.23
C PHE A 99 27.89 -5.54 -17.92
N ALA A 100 28.65 -6.25 -18.74
CA ALA A 100 28.17 -7.40 -19.51
C ALA A 100 28.29 -8.69 -18.68
N PRO A 101 27.18 -9.28 -18.19
CA PRO A 101 27.24 -10.56 -17.48
C PRO A 101 27.71 -11.67 -18.41
N THR A 102 28.49 -12.61 -17.86
CA THR A 102 28.84 -13.82 -18.60
C THR A 102 27.62 -14.71 -18.81
N ASN A 103 27.71 -15.61 -19.77
CA ASN A 103 26.69 -16.63 -20.05
C ASN A 103 26.43 -17.46 -18.79
N GLU A 104 27.48 -17.83 -18.04
CA GLU A 104 27.36 -18.58 -16.79
C GLU A 104 26.61 -17.78 -15.72
N ALA A 105 26.86 -16.46 -15.62
CA ALA A 105 26.18 -15.60 -14.68
C ALA A 105 24.68 -15.45 -15.02
N LEU A 106 24.35 -15.28 -16.31
CA LEU A 106 22.98 -15.25 -16.83
C LEU A 106 22.25 -16.57 -16.57
N ASP A 107 22.90 -17.69 -16.89
CA ASP A 107 22.34 -19.02 -16.69
C ASP A 107 22.14 -19.31 -15.21
N TYR A 108 23.12 -19.01 -14.35
CA TYR A 108 22.97 -19.17 -12.90
C TYR A 108 21.80 -18.32 -12.38
N TYR A 109 21.76 -17.04 -12.72
CA TYR A 109 20.69 -16.13 -12.28
C TYR A 109 19.29 -16.63 -12.68
N PHE A 110 19.12 -17.07 -13.93
CA PHE A 110 17.83 -17.47 -14.47
C PHE A 110 17.39 -18.87 -14.01
N ASN A 111 18.34 -19.80 -13.83
CA ASN A 111 18.03 -21.18 -13.49
C ASN A 111 18.03 -21.47 -11.99
N GLU A 112 18.97 -20.89 -11.24
CA GLU A 112 19.26 -21.24 -9.84
C GLU A 112 19.16 -20.04 -8.88
N GLY A 113 19.42 -18.84 -9.36
CA GLY A 113 19.44 -17.61 -8.58
C GLY A 113 18.07 -16.95 -8.41
N SER A 114 18.09 -15.66 -8.07
CA SER A 114 16.87 -14.87 -7.83
C SER A 114 16.02 -14.64 -9.08
N GLY A 115 16.53 -14.94 -10.28
CA GLY A 115 15.79 -14.88 -11.54
C GLY A 115 14.86 -16.07 -11.79
N ARG A 116 14.84 -17.08 -10.90
CA ARG A 116 14.02 -18.29 -11.07
C ARG A 116 12.52 -18.01 -11.22
N GLU A 117 12.01 -16.93 -10.63
CA GLU A 117 10.60 -16.53 -10.80
C GLU A 117 10.29 -16.10 -12.25
N LEU A 118 11.23 -15.42 -12.93
CA LEU A 118 11.10 -15.13 -14.36
C LEU A 118 11.04 -16.41 -15.18
N LYS A 119 11.89 -17.40 -14.87
CA LYS A 119 11.89 -18.70 -15.54
C LYS A 119 10.58 -19.46 -15.31
N LYS A 120 10.05 -19.49 -14.09
CA LYS A 120 8.76 -20.14 -13.79
C LYS A 120 7.63 -19.57 -14.64
N ARG A 121 7.65 -18.26 -14.90
CA ARG A 121 6.63 -17.59 -15.71
C ARG A 121 6.84 -17.74 -17.22
N TYR A 122 8.05 -17.46 -17.69
CA TYR A 122 8.32 -17.28 -19.12
C TYR A 122 9.03 -18.48 -19.75
N GLY A 123 9.50 -19.43 -18.94
CA GLY A 123 10.22 -20.63 -19.37
C GLY A 123 11.66 -20.35 -19.79
N ARG A 124 11.86 -19.42 -20.73
CA ARG A 124 13.16 -19.05 -21.31
C ARG A 124 13.27 -17.54 -21.49
N TRP A 125 14.50 -17.05 -21.69
CA TRP A 125 14.78 -15.62 -21.89
C TRP A 125 14.00 -15.00 -23.06
N GLU A 126 13.81 -15.75 -24.15
CA GLU A 126 13.05 -15.32 -25.33
C GLU A 126 11.57 -15.09 -25.02
N GLY A 127 11.05 -15.79 -24.01
CA GLY A 127 9.67 -15.64 -23.54
C GLY A 127 9.46 -14.40 -22.65
N VAL A 128 10.52 -13.79 -22.12
CA VAL A 128 10.41 -12.62 -21.24
C VAL A 128 9.99 -11.41 -22.07
N PRO A 129 8.92 -10.67 -21.74
CA PRO A 129 8.49 -9.48 -22.47
C PRO A 129 9.53 -8.36 -22.52
N ASN A 130 9.52 -7.56 -23.59
CA ASN A 130 10.50 -6.47 -23.79
C ASN A 130 10.39 -5.38 -22.69
N ASP A 131 9.18 -5.06 -22.24
CA ASP A 131 8.92 -4.07 -21.18
C ASP A 131 9.47 -4.49 -19.82
N ILE A 132 9.65 -5.79 -19.61
CA ILE A 132 10.32 -6.34 -18.43
C ILE A 132 11.82 -6.39 -18.67
N LEU A 133 12.26 -6.96 -19.80
CA LEU A 133 13.67 -7.19 -20.09
C LEU A 133 14.50 -5.89 -20.16
N VAL A 134 13.90 -4.81 -20.67
CA VAL A 134 14.56 -3.50 -20.77
C VAL A 134 15.06 -3.00 -19.40
N LEU A 135 14.33 -3.29 -18.31
CA LEU A 135 14.71 -2.91 -16.95
C LEU A 135 16.03 -3.58 -16.52
N LEU A 136 16.24 -4.83 -16.93
CA LEU A 136 17.48 -5.55 -16.64
C LEU A 136 18.64 -4.99 -17.47
N ILE A 137 18.44 -4.79 -18.78
CA ILE A 137 19.50 -4.32 -19.69
C ILE A 137 19.92 -2.90 -19.34
N THR A 138 18.95 -1.99 -19.14
CA THR A 138 19.22 -0.60 -18.74
C THR A 138 20.03 -0.51 -17.45
N ARG A 139 19.77 -1.40 -16.47
CA ARG A 139 20.54 -1.45 -15.22
C ARG A 139 22.02 -1.80 -15.45
N HIS A 140 22.33 -2.59 -16.47
CA HIS A 140 23.69 -2.97 -16.84
C HIS A 140 24.42 -1.92 -17.71
N MET A 141 23.74 -0.85 -18.14
CA MET A 141 24.31 0.21 -18.99
C MET A 141 24.43 1.53 -18.21
N ARG A 142 25.63 2.11 -18.11
CA ARG A 142 25.88 3.41 -17.48
C ARG A 142 26.30 4.43 -18.53
N LYS A 143 25.74 5.63 -18.45
CA LYS A 143 26.02 6.71 -19.41
C LYS A 143 27.45 7.25 -19.30
N SER A 144 28.12 7.10 -18.15
CA SER A 144 29.38 7.78 -17.84
C SER A 144 30.40 6.84 -17.20
N LEU A 145 31.62 6.79 -17.76
CA LEU A 145 32.77 6.04 -17.27
C LEU A 145 33.39 6.72 -16.06
N VAL A 146 33.44 8.05 -16.03
CA VAL A 146 34.03 8.80 -14.91
C VAL A 146 33.27 8.50 -13.61
N ASN A 147 31.97 8.25 -13.70
CA ASN A 147 31.12 7.84 -12.58
C ASN A 147 31.10 6.31 -12.34
N SER A 148 31.79 5.53 -13.17
CA SER A 148 31.80 4.07 -13.15
C SER A 148 33.21 3.48 -12.98
N PHE A 149 34.14 4.23 -12.37
CA PHE A 149 35.45 3.67 -12.03
C PHE A 149 35.33 2.65 -10.88
N PRO A 150 36.25 1.66 -10.79
CA PRO A 150 36.23 0.67 -9.71
C PRO A 150 36.24 1.28 -8.31
N SER A 151 36.93 2.42 -8.14
CA SER A 151 36.96 3.18 -6.88
C SER A 151 35.63 3.84 -6.51
N LEU A 152 34.65 3.88 -7.41
CA LEU A 152 33.34 4.48 -7.24
C LEU A 152 32.21 3.44 -7.27
N PHE A 153 32.50 2.15 -7.43
CA PHE A 153 31.46 1.11 -7.55
C PHE A 153 30.48 1.12 -6.38
N TYR A 154 30.96 1.33 -5.15
CA TYR A 154 30.11 1.43 -3.95
C TYR A 154 29.18 2.66 -3.92
N LYS A 155 29.42 3.67 -4.78
CA LYS A 155 28.59 4.87 -4.95
C LYS A 155 27.71 4.82 -6.18
N MET A 156 27.85 3.80 -7.04
CA MET A 156 27.07 3.72 -8.26
C MET A 156 25.61 3.45 -7.96
N VAL A 157 24.76 4.27 -8.55
CA VAL A 157 23.31 4.15 -8.47
C VAL A 157 22.68 4.08 -9.86
N ASP A 158 21.48 3.53 -9.93
CA ASP A 158 20.68 3.53 -11.14
C ASP A 158 19.93 4.85 -11.35
N GLU A 159 19.09 4.94 -12.40
CA GLU A 159 18.30 6.14 -12.65
C GLU A 159 17.24 6.41 -11.56
N ALA A 160 16.89 5.40 -10.75
CA ALA A 160 16.01 5.52 -9.60
C ALA A 160 16.78 5.79 -8.29
N SER A 161 18.08 6.11 -8.36
CA SER A 161 18.97 6.31 -7.21
C SER A 161 19.16 5.06 -6.33
N SER A 162 18.92 3.87 -6.89
CA SER A 162 19.16 2.60 -6.20
C SER A 162 20.59 2.10 -6.39
N PRO A 163 21.29 1.67 -5.33
CA PRO A 163 22.64 1.11 -5.44
C PRO A 163 22.70 -0.12 -6.36
N LEU A 164 23.66 -0.14 -7.30
CA LEU A 164 23.91 -1.32 -8.13
C LEU A 164 24.61 -2.45 -7.35
N ASN A 165 25.42 -2.08 -6.34
CA ASN A 165 26.22 -2.99 -5.52
C ASN A 165 27.24 -3.83 -6.33
N VAL A 166 27.86 -3.23 -7.35
CA VAL A 166 28.97 -3.86 -8.08
C VAL A 166 30.18 -3.99 -7.16
N SER A 167 30.80 -5.17 -7.12
CA SER A 167 32.08 -5.39 -6.46
C SER A 167 33.21 -5.55 -7.46
N ASN A 168 34.44 -5.21 -7.06
CA ASN A 168 35.63 -5.50 -7.88
C ASN A 168 35.80 -7.00 -8.14
N SER A 169 35.37 -7.85 -7.20
CA SER A 169 35.38 -9.31 -7.35
C SER A 169 34.44 -9.82 -8.44
N ASP A 170 33.48 -9.00 -8.85
CA ASP A 170 32.49 -9.38 -9.85
C ASP A 170 33.08 -9.25 -11.26
N ILE A 171 34.13 -8.43 -11.42
CA ILE A 171 34.75 -8.11 -12.70
C ILE A 171 35.73 -9.20 -13.12
N VAL A 172 35.55 -9.73 -14.34
CA VAL A 172 36.45 -10.68 -14.96
C VAL A 172 37.49 -9.89 -15.78
N ASP A 173 38.53 -9.41 -15.09
CA ASP A 173 39.51 -8.46 -15.64
C ASP A 173 40.11 -8.86 -17.00
N SER A 174 40.36 -10.16 -17.21
CA SER A 174 40.92 -10.69 -18.46
C SER A 174 40.01 -10.54 -19.68
N LEU A 175 38.73 -10.25 -19.48
CA LEU A 175 37.71 -10.13 -20.52
C LEU A 175 37.20 -8.68 -20.68
N ASN A 176 37.78 -7.70 -20.00
CA ASN A 176 37.36 -6.31 -20.16
C ASN A 176 37.81 -5.74 -21.52
N TYR A 177 37.01 -4.83 -22.08
CA TYR A 177 37.29 -4.26 -23.40
C TYR A 177 37.02 -2.75 -23.46
N VAL A 178 38.04 -1.99 -23.85
CA VAL A 178 37.92 -0.54 -24.12
C VAL A 178 37.75 -0.34 -25.63
N GLY A 179 36.61 0.23 -26.03
CA GLY A 179 36.32 0.62 -27.40
C GLY A 179 36.26 2.14 -27.58
N VAL A 180 36.08 2.59 -28.83
CA VAL A 180 35.96 4.02 -29.17
C VAL A 180 34.75 4.71 -28.54
N ASN A 181 33.73 3.94 -28.17
CA ASN A 181 32.47 4.44 -27.64
C ASN A 181 32.21 4.09 -26.16
N GLY A 182 33.15 3.43 -25.49
CA GLY A 182 32.97 3.05 -24.09
C GLY A 182 33.78 1.84 -23.64
N LEU A 183 33.60 1.49 -22.37
CA LEU A 183 34.22 0.35 -21.71
C LEU A 183 33.18 -0.75 -21.45
N VAL A 184 33.55 -2.00 -21.75
CA VAL A 184 32.81 -3.19 -21.34
C VAL A 184 33.52 -3.82 -20.15
N TYR A 185 32.86 -3.78 -18.99
CA TYR A 185 33.20 -4.59 -17.83
C TYR A 185 32.51 -5.95 -17.96
N VAL A 186 33.25 -7.02 -18.18
CA VAL A 186 32.67 -8.36 -18.16
C VAL A 186 32.54 -8.82 -16.71
N THR A 187 31.36 -9.30 -16.32
CA THR A 187 31.01 -9.59 -14.92
C THR A 187 30.50 -11.01 -14.74
N ASN A 188 30.94 -11.68 -13.67
CA ASN A 188 30.45 -13.01 -13.28
C ASN A 188 29.16 -12.95 -12.43
N ASN A 189 28.57 -11.76 -12.27
CA ASN A 189 27.37 -11.50 -11.50
C ASN A 189 26.32 -10.71 -12.31
N ILE A 190 25.06 -10.82 -11.90
CA ILE A 190 23.92 -10.07 -12.46
C ILE A 190 23.43 -9.04 -11.45
N TYR A 191 23.15 -7.84 -11.93
CA TYR A 191 22.59 -6.75 -11.11
C TYR A 191 21.10 -6.56 -11.44
N PRO A 192 20.18 -7.30 -10.77
CA PRO A 192 18.76 -7.20 -11.08
C PRO A 192 18.20 -5.83 -10.66
N PRO A 193 17.24 -5.27 -11.42
CA PRO A 193 16.55 -4.05 -11.02
C PRO A 193 15.70 -4.28 -9.78
N ASP A 194 15.45 -3.20 -9.04
CA ASP A 194 14.66 -3.26 -7.81
C ASP A 194 13.27 -3.85 -8.06
N ASP A 195 12.68 -3.60 -9.22
CA ASP A 195 11.40 -4.18 -9.66
C ASP A 195 11.37 -5.71 -9.63
N TYR A 196 12.51 -6.38 -9.78
CA TYR A 196 12.58 -7.84 -9.84
C TYR A 196 12.73 -8.46 -8.44
N VAL A 197 13.26 -7.68 -7.49
CA VAL A 197 13.65 -8.18 -6.17
C VAL A 197 12.84 -7.57 -5.03
N SER A 198 11.99 -6.59 -5.32
CA SER A 198 11.08 -5.93 -4.37
C SER A 198 9.69 -6.58 -4.36
N VAL A 199 8.88 -6.28 -3.34
CA VAL A 199 7.47 -6.72 -3.23
C VAL A 199 6.59 -6.38 -4.44
N TYR A 200 7.02 -5.49 -5.33
CA TYR A 200 6.34 -5.22 -6.60
C TYR A 200 6.51 -6.36 -7.62
N SER A 201 7.62 -7.10 -7.54
CA SER A 201 8.00 -8.18 -8.48
C SER A 201 6.87 -9.16 -8.81
N PRO A 202 6.11 -9.72 -7.85
CA PRO A 202 5.00 -10.64 -8.15
C PRO A 202 3.85 -9.99 -8.93
N VAL A 203 3.65 -8.67 -8.82
CA VAL A 203 2.63 -7.93 -9.58
C VAL A 203 3.09 -7.71 -11.01
N LEU A 204 4.34 -7.25 -11.19
CA LEU A 204 4.95 -7.10 -12.51
C LEU A 204 4.97 -8.45 -13.24
N PHE A 205 5.23 -9.52 -12.49
CA PHE A 205 5.33 -10.88 -12.97
C PHE A 205 4.00 -11.67 -12.97
N SER A 206 2.81 -11.06 -12.87
CA SER A 206 1.57 -11.83 -12.95
C SER A 206 0.62 -11.35 -14.04
N GLU A 207 -0.01 -12.30 -14.76
CA GLU A 207 -1.07 -11.98 -15.72
C GLU A 207 -2.41 -11.74 -15.03
N LYS A 208 -2.49 -12.13 -13.75
CA LYS A 208 -3.67 -12.01 -12.91
C LYS A 208 -3.73 -10.66 -12.20
N THR A 209 -2.82 -9.73 -12.46
CA THR A 209 -2.70 -8.46 -11.71
C THR A 209 -2.52 -7.26 -12.64
N LYS A 210 -3.06 -7.31 -13.86
CA LYS A 210 -2.90 -6.24 -14.86
C LYS A 210 -3.49 -4.92 -14.39
N VAL A 211 -4.60 -4.96 -13.66
CA VAL A 211 -5.24 -3.77 -13.09
C VAL A 211 -4.33 -3.12 -12.06
N LEU A 212 -3.76 -3.93 -11.16
CA LEU A 212 -2.90 -3.45 -10.09
C LEU A 212 -1.55 -2.95 -10.63
N ASP A 213 -0.94 -3.67 -11.58
CA ASP A 213 0.30 -3.25 -12.25
C ASP A 213 0.14 -1.88 -12.92
N TRP A 214 -0.94 -1.70 -13.69
CA TRP A 214 -1.24 -0.41 -14.31
C TRP A 214 -1.41 0.70 -13.27
N ALA A 215 -2.09 0.42 -12.15
CA ALA A 215 -2.29 1.40 -11.08
C ALA A 215 -0.97 1.78 -10.39
N ILE A 216 -0.10 0.81 -10.13
CA ILE A 216 1.21 1.04 -9.51
C ILE A 216 2.09 1.94 -10.38
N LYS A 217 2.13 1.66 -11.69
CA LYS A 217 2.87 2.47 -12.67
C LYS A 217 2.27 3.87 -12.82
N SER A 218 0.94 3.98 -12.90
CA SER A 218 0.24 5.25 -13.17
C SER A 218 0.21 6.20 -11.97
N TYR A 219 0.24 5.67 -10.74
CA TYR A 219 0.06 6.47 -9.51
C TYR A 219 1.32 6.56 -8.64
N LEU A 220 2.50 6.34 -9.21
CA LEU A 220 3.80 6.51 -8.56
C LEU A 220 4.08 5.59 -7.36
N TYR A 221 3.34 4.48 -7.22
CA TYR A 221 3.60 3.49 -6.17
C TYR A 221 4.83 2.63 -6.47
N ARG A 222 5.29 2.59 -7.74
CA ARG A 222 6.48 1.83 -8.13
C ARG A 222 7.71 2.21 -7.29
N LEU A 223 8.00 3.50 -7.15
CA LEU A 223 9.13 3.98 -6.33
C LEU A 223 9.00 3.59 -4.86
N TYR A 224 7.76 3.63 -4.36
CA TYR A 224 7.46 3.30 -2.98
C TYR A 224 7.67 1.80 -2.71
N LEU A 225 7.07 0.92 -3.53
CA LEU A 225 7.18 -0.52 -3.37
C LEU A 225 8.57 -1.08 -3.71
N ASN A 226 9.35 -0.36 -4.53
CA ASN A 226 10.74 -0.69 -4.82
C ASN A 226 11.74 -0.23 -3.75
N SER A 227 11.32 0.56 -2.76
CA SER A 227 12.24 1.04 -1.72
C SER A 227 12.83 -0.12 -0.92
N MET A 228 14.16 -0.25 -0.96
CA MET A 228 14.90 -1.27 -0.19
C MET A 228 15.18 -0.84 1.27
N VAL A 229 14.88 0.41 1.62
CA VAL A 229 15.08 0.96 2.98
C VAL A 229 13.93 0.55 3.92
N SER A 230 12.75 0.36 3.35
CA SER A 230 11.53 -0.01 4.08
C SER A 230 11.22 -1.48 3.88
N LYS A 231 10.51 -2.08 4.84
CA LYS A 231 9.98 -3.42 4.71
C LYS A 231 8.46 -3.40 4.58
N TYR A 232 7.93 -4.30 3.75
CA TYR A 232 6.52 -4.35 3.39
C TYR A 232 5.93 -5.75 3.56
N ALA A 233 4.67 -5.81 3.95
CA ALA A 233 3.80 -6.94 3.65
C ALA A 233 2.74 -6.46 2.65
N PHE A 234 2.70 -7.06 1.46
CA PHE A 234 1.86 -6.58 0.37
C PHE A 234 0.80 -7.62 -0.01
N VAL A 235 -0.45 -7.36 0.34
CA VAL A 235 -1.59 -8.20 -0.06
C VAL A 235 -2.02 -7.78 -1.46
N ILE A 236 -1.66 -8.59 -2.45
CA ILE A 236 -1.89 -8.36 -3.88
C ILE A 236 -3.27 -8.87 -4.28
N PRO A 237 -4.28 -8.00 -4.46
CA PRO A 237 -5.54 -8.41 -5.06
C PRO A 237 -5.32 -8.71 -6.55
N THR A 238 -5.77 -9.88 -6.99
CA THR A 238 -5.83 -10.20 -8.42
C THR A 238 -6.92 -9.40 -9.13
N ASP A 239 -6.90 -9.38 -10.46
CA ASP A 239 -7.95 -8.83 -11.30
C ASP A 239 -9.31 -9.50 -11.02
N GLU A 240 -9.32 -10.76 -10.57
CA GLU A 240 -10.50 -11.46 -10.06
C GLU A 240 -10.98 -10.83 -8.74
N ALA A 241 -10.09 -10.59 -7.78
CA ALA A 241 -10.42 -9.89 -6.54
C ALA A 241 -10.99 -8.49 -6.79
N LEU A 242 -10.41 -7.77 -7.76
CA LEU A 242 -10.83 -6.44 -8.17
C LEU A 242 -12.12 -6.42 -9.01
N SER A 243 -12.73 -7.58 -9.25
CA SER A 243 -14.05 -7.66 -9.87
C SER A 243 -15.20 -7.40 -8.90
N ARG A 244 -14.91 -7.40 -7.58
CA ARG A 244 -15.87 -7.13 -6.52
C ARG A 244 -15.31 -6.17 -5.47
N TYR A 245 -15.39 -4.88 -5.76
CA TYR A 245 -15.14 -3.81 -4.79
C TYR A 245 -16.47 -3.16 -4.37
N ILE A 246 -16.85 -3.30 -3.11
CA ILE A 246 -18.03 -2.61 -2.56
C ILE A 246 -17.68 -1.12 -2.41
N ASP A 247 -18.43 -0.22 -3.06
CA ASP A 247 -18.14 1.21 -3.00
C ASP A 247 -18.67 1.83 -1.69
N PRO A 248 -17.79 2.28 -0.77
CA PRO A 248 -18.24 2.90 0.48
C PRO A 248 -19.05 4.18 0.24
N TYR A 249 -18.86 4.86 -0.89
CA TYR A 249 -19.65 6.06 -1.22
C TYR A 249 -21.14 5.74 -1.32
N THR A 250 -21.51 4.64 -1.97
CA THR A 250 -22.92 4.31 -2.23
C THR A 250 -23.54 3.35 -1.21
N TYR A 251 -22.73 2.73 -0.34
CA TYR A 251 -23.17 1.64 0.55
C TYR A 251 -24.41 1.95 1.40
N ASN A 252 -24.52 3.18 1.90
CA ASN A 252 -25.68 3.64 2.68
C ASN A 252 -26.61 4.59 1.92
N SER A 253 -26.49 4.65 0.59
CA SER A 253 -27.42 5.36 -0.29
C SER A 253 -28.58 4.45 -0.72
N ASN A 254 -29.50 5.00 -1.53
CA ASN A 254 -30.56 4.22 -2.18
C ASN A 254 -30.04 3.37 -3.36
N TYR A 255 -28.77 3.53 -3.75
CA TYR A 255 -28.15 2.86 -4.88
C TYR A 255 -26.82 2.20 -4.50
N PRO A 256 -26.78 1.28 -3.52
CA PRO A 256 -25.55 0.55 -3.18
C PRO A 256 -24.95 -0.14 -4.42
N THR A 257 -23.62 -0.05 -4.58
CA THR A 257 -22.92 -0.56 -5.76
C THR A 257 -21.71 -1.42 -5.46
N VAL A 258 -21.43 -2.31 -6.41
CA VAL A 258 -20.16 -3.03 -6.54
C VAL A 258 -19.48 -2.61 -7.84
N LEU A 259 -18.17 -2.39 -7.76
CA LEU A 259 -17.32 -2.00 -8.88
C LEU A 259 -16.47 -3.19 -9.34
N LYS A 260 -16.42 -3.39 -10.65
CA LYS A 260 -15.49 -4.30 -11.31
C LYS A 260 -14.45 -3.49 -12.08
N PHE A 261 -13.22 -3.52 -11.62
CA PHE A 261 -12.09 -2.96 -12.37
C PHE A 261 -11.57 -3.98 -13.38
N TRP A 262 -11.24 -3.55 -14.59
CA TRP A 262 -10.65 -4.41 -15.60
C TRP A 262 -9.76 -3.62 -16.56
N PHE A 263 -8.70 -4.29 -17.03
CA PHE A 263 -7.77 -3.73 -18.00
C PHE A 263 -8.30 -3.86 -19.43
N ASN A 264 -8.43 -2.75 -20.14
CA ASN A 264 -8.83 -2.73 -21.54
C ASN A 264 -7.59 -2.78 -22.44
N ASN A 265 -7.37 -3.92 -23.09
CA ASN A 265 -6.22 -4.12 -23.98
C ASN A 265 -6.23 -3.23 -25.23
N LEU A 266 -7.40 -2.73 -25.67
CA LEU A 266 -7.49 -1.86 -26.85
C LEU A 266 -7.02 -0.43 -26.55
N THR A 267 -7.31 0.04 -25.34
CA THR A 267 -6.99 1.42 -24.92
C THR A 267 -5.81 1.48 -23.94
N ALA A 268 -5.24 0.34 -23.55
CA ALA A 268 -4.17 0.21 -22.55
C ALA A 268 -4.47 0.98 -21.24
N SER A 269 -5.73 0.93 -20.78
CA SER A 269 -6.21 1.67 -19.61
C SER A 269 -7.23 0.88 -18.81
N ILE A 270 -7.55 1.35 -17.61
CA ILE A 270 -8.54 0.71 -16.73
C ILE A 270 -9.93 1.26 -17.01
N ASN A 271 -10.89 0.35 -17.08
CA ASN A 271 -12.31 0.65 -17.10
C ASN A 271 -12.96 0.08 -15.84
N VAL A 272 -14.11 0.66 -15.45
CA VAL A 272 -14.89 0.21 -14.30
C VAL A 272 -16.31 -0.06 -14.72
N THR A 273 -16.78 -1.29 -14.53
CA THR A 273 -18.21 -1.61 -14.67
C THR A 273 -18.88 -1.52 -13.31
N VAL A 274 -20.00 -0.81 -13.25
CA VAL A 274 -20.77 -0.53 -12.04
C VAL A 274 -21.97 -1.47 -11.99
N PHE A 275 -22.16 -2.18 -10.89
CA PHE A 275 -23.27 -3.09 -10.65
C PHE A 275 -24.12 -2.59 -9.48
N ASN A 276 -25.43 -2.83 -9.54
CA ASN A 276 -26.29 -2.69 -8.36
C ASN A 276 -25.93 -3.79 -7.34
N TYR A 277 -26.12 -3.51 -6.06
CA TYR A 277 -25.75 -4.43 -4.99
C TYR A 277 -26.87 -4.60 -3.96
N ASP A 278 -27.30 -5.83 -3.72
CA ASP A 278 -28.16 -6.16 -2.59
C ASP A 278 -27.29 -6.41 -1.35
N LYS A 279 -27.19 -5.39 -0.50
CA LYS A 279 -26.38 -5.45 0.72
C LYS A 279 -26.95 -6.35 1.82
N VAL A 280 -28.24 -6.68 1.77
CA VAL A 280 -28.90 -7.54 2.78
C VAL A 280 -28.54 -8.99 2.53
N ASN A 281 -28.62 -9.42 1.26
CA ASN A 281 -28.34 -10.81 0.86
C ASN A 281 -26.89 -11.02 0.38
N ASP A 282 -26.08 -9.96 0.34
CA ASP A 282 -24.71 -9.94 -0.21
C ASP A 282 -24.63 -10.40 -1.69
N VAL A 283 -25.56 -9.93 -2.53
CA VAL A 283 -25.68 -10.33 -3.94
C VAL A 283 -25.37 -9.18 -4.89
N VAL A 284 -24.50 -9.45 -5.88
CA VAL A 284 -24.23 -8.53 -7.01
C VAL A 284 -25.35 -8.71 -8.05
N LEU A 285 -26.01 -7.61 -8.40
CA LEU A 285 -27.12 -7.57 -9.37
C LEU A 285 -26.62 -7.12 -10.76
N ASP A 286 -27.53 -6.74 -11.65
CA ASP A 286 -27.20 -6.34 -13.02
C ASP A 286 -26.27 -5.12 -13.11
N SER A 287 -25.45 -5.10 -14.17
CA SER A 287 -24.59 -3.97 -14.50
C SER A 287 -25.42 -2.77 -14.96
N VAL A 288 -25.01 -1.58 -14.53
CA VAL A 288 -25.71 -0.32 -14.81
C VAL A 288 -24.98 0.53 -15.84
N THR A 289 -23.66 0.69 -15.69
CA THR A 289 -22.86 1.53 -16.59
C THR A 289 -21.39 1.11 -16.57
N THR A 290 -20.61 1.61 -17.54
CA THR A 290 -19.15 1.51 -17.55
C THR A 290 -18.55 2.92 -17.51
N LEU A 291 -17.64 3.15 -16.57
CA LEU A 291 -16.96 4.41 -16.34
C LEU A 291 -15.50 4.32 -16.79
N THR A 292 -15.04 5.39 -17.43
CA THR A 292 -13.65 5.61 -17.87
C THR A 292 -13.06 6.89 -17.26
N ASN A 293 -13.76 7.51 -16.31
CA ASN A 293 -13.33 8.76 -15.68
C ASN A 293 -12.08 8.52 -14.81
N ALA A 294 -10.99 9.21 -15.16
CA ALA A 294 -9.70 9.03 -14.49
C ALA A 294 -9.71 9.40 -13.00
N GLY A 295 -10.46 10.45 -12.60
CA GLY A 295 -10.59 10.87 -11.20
C GLY A 295 -11.30 9.81 -10.36
N PHE A 296 -12.43 9.30 -10.87
CA PHE A 296 -13.20 8.23 -10.23
C PHE A 296 -12.33 6.98 -10.02
N ILE A 297 -11.65 6.53 -11.08
CA ILE A 297 -10.80 5.34 -11.07
C ILE A 297 -9.62 5.52 -10.10
N ARG A 298 -8.93 6.66 -10.17
CA ARG A 298 -7.80 6.97 -9.29
C ARG A 298 -8.21 6.98 -7.83
N ASN A 299 -9.34 7.62 -7.50
CA ASN A 299 -9.81 7.72 -6.11
C ASN A 299 -10.03 6.35 -5.45
N ARG A 300 -10.57 5.36 -6.19
CA ARG A 300 -10.79 4.02 -5.63
C ARG A 300 -9.53 3.14 -5.69
N LEU A 301 -8.82 3.13 -6.82
CA LEU A 301 -7.63 2.27 -6.96
C LEU A 301 -6.49 2.67 -6.02
N THR A 302 -6.28 3.96 -5.75
CA THR A 302 -5.25 4.40 -4.79
C THR A 302 -5.58 3.95 -3.36
N ARG A 303 -6.86 4.00 -2.96
CA ARG A 303 -7.30 3.45 -1.66
C ARG A 303 -7.15 1.93 -1.60
N ILE A 304 -7.47 1.23 -2.70
CA ILE A 304 -7.23 -0.21 -2.83
C ILE A 304 -5.73 -0.54 -2.70
N LEU A 305 -4.84 0.27 -3.27
CA LEU A 305 -3.40 0.12 -3.10
C LEU A 305 -2.97 0.37 -1.64
N ASP A 306 -3.42 1.47 -1.04
CA ASP A 306 -3.06 1.82 0.33
C ASP A 306 -3.59 0.79 1.36
N GLN A 307 -4.77 0.22 1.15
CA GLN A 307 -5.30 -0.83 2.04
C GLN A 307 -4.60 -2.17 1.84
N SER A 308 -3.97 -2.40 0.68
CA SER A 308 -3.24 -3.63 0.37
C SER A 308 -1.83 -3.65 0.94
N ILE A 309 -1.31 -2.51 1.38
CA ILE A 309 0.07 -2.37 1.82
C ILE A 309 0.12 -2.22 3.34
N VAL A 310 0.83 -3.13 4.01
CA VAL A 310 1.24 -2.96 5.40
C VAL A 310 2.69 -2.49 5.43
N VAL A 311 2.92 -1.35 6.07
CA VAL A 311 4.26 -0.78 6.27
C VAL A 311 4.69 -1.16 7.66
N GLY A 312 5.74 -1.98 7.75
CA GLY A 312 6.15 -2.56 9.01
C GLY A 312 7.64 -2.45 9.20
N ASP A 313 8.01 -2.16 10.44
CA ASP A 313 9.23 -2.71 11.01
C ASP A 313 8.77 -4.01 11.68
N PHE A 314 9.23 -5.17 11.23
CA PHE A 314 8.84 -6.50 11.76
C PHE A 314 9.50 -6.72 13.16
N LYS A 315 9.34 -5.74 14.04
CA LYS A 315 10.37 -5.09 14.87
C LYS A 315 10.86 -5.85 16.11
N ASP A 316 10.31 -7.01 16.43
CA ASP A 316 10.71 -7.77 17.63
C ASP A 316 11.30 -9.16 17.29
N ASP A 317 11.59 -9.46 16.02
CA ASP A 317 12.27 -10.71 15.64
C ASP A 317 13.69 -10.44 15.10
N PRO A 318 14.75 -10.87 15.81
CA PRO A 318 16.12 -10.90 15.31
C PRO A 318 16.28 -11.69 14.00
N ASN A 319 15.30 -12.51 13.64
CA ASN A 319 15.14 -13.13 12.33
C ASN A 319 13.81 -12.63 11.72
N ALA A 320 13.83 -11.49 11.03
CA ALA A 320 12.69 -10.85 10.34
C ALA A 320 12.12 -11.67 9.16
N SER A 321 11.98 -12.97 9.40
CA SER A 321 11.74 -14.10 8.53
C SER A 321 10.33 -14.66 8.76
N VAL A 322 9.40 -13.97 9.43
CA VAL A 322 8.05 -14.50 9.68
C VAL A 322 6.98 -13.40 9.76
N TYR A 323 5.93 -13.51 8.94
CA TYR A 323 4.64 -12.82 9.07
C TYR A 323 3.74 -13.64 10.00
N ARG A 324 3.26 -13.06 11.10
CA ARG A 324 2.61 -13.79 12.20
C ARG A 324 1.11 -13.54 12.28
N ASP A 325 0.43 -14.44 12.95
CA ASP A 325 -0.98 -14.36 13.30
C ASP A 325 -1.28 -13.10 14.16
N GLY A 326 -2.24 -12.27 13.75
CA GLY A 326 -2.61 -11.03 14.45
C GLY A 326 -3.09 -9.87 13.55
N TYR A 327 -3.26 -8.69 14.17
CA TYR A 327 -3.74 -7.47 13.53
C TYR A 327 -2.60 -6.55 13.05
N TYR A 328 -2.76 -6.03 11.85
CA TYR A 328 -1.81 -5.14 11.17
C TYR A 328 -2.51 -3.89 10.69
N VAL A 329 -1.77 -2.77 10.67
CA VAL A 329 -2.28 -1.50 10.13
C VAL A 329 -1.74 -1.28 8.72
N THR A 330 -2.65 -1.07 7.78
CA THR A 330 -2.33 -0.80 6.39
C THR A 330 -1.95 0.67 6.20
N LYS A 331 -1.39 1.02 5.04
CA LYS A 331 -1.03 2.40 4.68
C LYS A 331 -2.26 3.32 4.63
N ASP A 332 -3.43 2.77 4.33
CA ASP A 332 -4.74 3.46 4.38
C ASP A 332 -5.26 3.66 5.82
N GLY A 333 -4.55 3.18 6.84
CA GLY A 333 -4.99 3.20 8.24
C GLY A 333 -6.07 2.18 8.56
N ASN A 334 -6.40 1.29 7.61
CA ASN A 334 -7.33 0.19 7.83
C ASN A 334 -6.65 -0.97 8.56
N ILE A 335 -7.46 -1.84 9.16
CA ILE A 335 -6.98 -3.01 9.89
C ILE A 335 -7.09 -4.24 9.00
N LEU A 336 -5.99 -4.97 8.95
CA LEU A 336 -5.87 -6.28 8.31
C LEU A 336 -5.59 -7.30 9.42
N TYR A 337 -6.50 -8.24 9.60
CA TYR A 337 -6.26 -9.43 10.41
C TYR A 337 -5.66 -10.51 9.55
N ALA A 338 -4.61 -11.15 10.07
CA ALA A 338 -4.03 -12.35 9.51
C ALA A 338 -4.26 -13.50 10.47
N ASP A 339 -4.86 -14.57 9.97
CA ASP A 339 -5.05 -15.83 10.67
C ASP A 339 -3.98 -16.82 10.20
N GLY A 340 -3.09 -17.21 11.10
CA GLY A 340 -1.98 -18.11 10.80
C GLY A 340 -0.64 -17.41 10.54
N THR A 341 0.38 -18.19 10.22
CA THR A 341 1.77 -17.73 10.13
C THR A 341 2.42 -18.16 8.83
N ALA A 342 3.10 -17.22 8.15
CA ALA A 342 3.95 -17.50 6.99
C ALA A 342 5.38 -17.10 7.32
N ASP A 343 6.34 -17.98 7.04
CA ASP A 343 7.76 -17.61 6.99
C ASP A 343 7.94 -16.49 5.92
N ILE A 344 9.00 -15.68 5.98
CA ILE A 344 9.38 -14.60 5.05
C ILE A 344 10.63 -15.01 4.26
N ASP A 345 11.38 -16.02 4.71
CA ASP A 345 12.61 -16.52 4.08
C ASP A 345 12.46 -17.95 3.53
N GLY A 346 11.28 -18.57 3.69
CA GLY A 346 10.97 -19.91 3.16
C GLY A 346 11.76 -21.06 3.82
N SER A 347 12.40 -20.81 4.96
CA SER A 347 13.33 -21.75 5.62
C SER A 347 12.66 -22.72 6.61
N LYS A 348 11.50 -22.34 7.15
CA LYS A 348 10.68 -23.09 8.10
C LYS A 348 9.22 -22.99 7.69
N LEU A 349 8.81 -23.89 6.81
CA LEU A 349 7.41 -24.09 6.45
C LEU A 349 6.65 -24.71 7.64
N SER A 350 6.12 -23.89 8.54
CA SER A 350 5.05 -24.30 9.45
C SER A 350 3.72 -23.68 9.01
N SER A 351 2.92 -24.50 8.32
CA SER A 351 1.56 -24.24 7.80
C SER A 351 1.46 -23.33 6.56
N ASN A 352 0.82 -23.84 5.51
CA ASN A 352 0.47 -23.09 4.28
C ASN A 352 -0.85 -22.31 4.42
N LEU A 353 -1.21 -21.87 5.63
CA LEU A 353 -2.55 -21.33 5.92
C LEU A 353 -2.40 -19.96 6.58
N VAL A 354 -2.00 -18.95 5.81
CA VAL A 354 -2.27 -17.56 6.18
C VAL A 354 -3.52 -17.14 5.43
N ASN A 355 -4.57 -16.81 6.18
CA ASN A 355 -5.76 -16.19 5.63
C ASN A 355 -5.85 -14.75 6.09
N PHE A 356 -6.51 -13.91 5.30
CA PHE A 356 -6.68 -12.50 5.60
C PHE A 356 -8.15 -12.18 5.88
N SER A 357 -8.39 -11.17 6.69
CA SER A 357 -9.72 -10.59 6.86
C SER A 357 -9.55 -9.11 7.19
N ALA A 358 -10.41 -8.24 6.67
CA ALA A 358 -10.50 -6.85 7.11
C ALA A 358 -11.83 -6.64 7.86
N GLY A 359 -12.06 -5.43 8.39
CA GLY A 359 -13.16 -5.20 9.33
C GLY A 359 -14.54 -5.70 8.89
N GLU A 360 -14.96 -5.47 7.65
CA GLU A 360 -16.27 -5.97 7.16
C GLU A 360 -16.27 -7.50 7.00
N ASP A 361 -15.12 -8.09 6.65
CA ASP A 361 -14.99 -9.54 6.56
C ASP A 361 -15.10 -10.20 7.92
N ILE A 362 -14.47 -9.60 8.95
CA ILE A 362 -14.58 -10.05 10.35
C ILE A 362 -16.03 -9.97 10.81
N GLU A 363 -16.72 -8.86 10.51
CA GLU A 363 -18.15 -8.69 10.83
C GLU A 363 -19.06 -9.70 10.11
N LYS A 364 -18.66 -10.20 8.94
CA LYS A 364 -19.42 -11.21 8.19
C LYS A 364 -18.87 -12.63 8.35
N ASN A 365 -17.89 -12.84 9.24
CA ASN A 365 -17.17 -14.10 9.40
C ASN A 365 -16.66 -14.67 8.06
N ARG A 366 -16.13 -13.80 7.20
CA ARG A 366 -15.51 -14.15 5.91
C ARG A 366 -14.01 -14.19 6.08
N GLN A 367 -13.38 -15.20 5.48
CA GLN A 367 -11.93 -15.30 5.36
C GLN A 367 -11.53 -15.22 3.90
N ILE A 368 -10.41 -14.53 3.64
CA ILE A 368 -9.83 -14.35 2.33
C ILE A 368 -8.65 -15.29 2.21
N ASN A 369 -8.81 -16.23 1.29
CA ASN A 369 -7.80 -17.26 1.05
C ASN A 369 -6.74 -16.75 0.08
N LEU A 370 -5.52 -17.23 0.28
CA LEU A 370 -4.44 -17.05 -0.68
C LEU A 370 -4.67 -17.92 -1.91
N LEU A 371 -4.11 -17.47 -3.04
CA LEU A 371 -3.94 -18.35 -4.19
C LEU A 371 -2.92 -19.45 -3.87
N ASP A 372 -3.04 -20.59 -4.55
CA ASP A 372 -2.02 -21.64 -4.53
C ASP A 372 -0.65 -21.06 -4.92
N SER A 373 0.37 -21.27 -4.07
CA SER A 373 1.70 -20.66 -4.23
C SER A 373 1.68 -19.12 -4.31
N GLY A 374 0.66 -18.49 -3.72
CA GLY A 374 0.47 -17.04 -3.73
C GLY A 374 1.33 -16.27 -2.73
N ILE A 375 2.31 -16.91 -2.09
CA ILE A 375 3.25 -16.26 -1.18
C ILE A 375 4.58 -16.10 -1.90
N PHE A 376 5.09 -14.88 -1.89
CA PHE A 376 6.33 -14.55 -2.56
C PHE A 376 7.26 -13.82 -1.58
N TYR A 377 8.51 -14.26 -1.49
CA TYR A 377 9.54 -13.67 -0.64
C TYR A 377 10.47 -12.74 -1.44
N GLN A 378 10.67 -11.53 -0.96
CA GLN A 378 11.44 -10.48 -1.62
C GLN A 378 12.42 -9.79 -0.67
N LYS A 379 13.41 -9.10 -1.24
CA LYS A 379 14.47 -8.44 -0.45
C LYS A 379 13.92 -7.40 0.52
N ASN A 380 12.83 -6.73 0.16
CA ASN A 380 12.21 -5.69 0.98
C ASN A 380 10.84 -6.10 1.55
N GLY A 381 10.52 -7.40 1.61
CA GLY A 381 9.27 -7.85 2.23
C GLY A 381 8.67 -9.13 1.66
N THR A 382 7.41 -9.36 1.98
CA THR A 382 6.63 -10.52 1.50
C THR A 382 5.35 -10.06 0.85
N SER A 383 5.01 -10.71 -0.25
CA SER A 383 3.77 -10.46 -0.99
C SER A 383 2.84 -11.66 -0.93
N PHE A 384 1.54 -11.38 -0.85
CA PHE A 384 0.46 -12.34 -0.63
C PHE A 384 -0.64 -12.14 -1.67
N MET A 385 -0.76 -13.04 -2.63
CA MET A 385 -1.73 -12.92 -3.72
C MET A 385 -3.07 -13.55 -3.33
N VAL A 386 -4.14 -12.77 -3.40
CA VAL A 386 -5.48 -13.14 -2.96
C VAL A 386 -6.52 -12.99 -4.09
N ASN A 387 -7.54 -13.85 -4.09
CA ASN A 387 -8.63 -13.83 -5.07
C ASN A 387 -9.85 -13.03 -4.62
N GLN A 388 -9.82 -12.53 -3.39
CA GLN A 388 -10.84 -11.65 -2.83
C GLN A 388 -10.15 -10.46 -2.18
N LEU A 389 -10.76 -9.30 -2.31
CA LEU A 389 -10.21 -8.07 -1.74
C LEU A 389 -10.57 -7.98 -0.25
N PRO A 390 -9.60 -7.74 0.66
CA PRO A 390 -9.88 -7.39 2.04
C PRO A 390 -10.82 -6.19 2.15
N GLN A 391 -12.02 -6.42 2.67
CA GLN A 391 -13.07 -5.42 2.75
C GLN A 391 -12.96 -4.65 4.07
N THR A 392 -12.61 -3.37 3.94
CA THR A 392 -12.54 -2.45 5.10
C THR A 392 -13.93 -2.26 5.73
N PRO A 393 -14.03 -1.80 7.00
CA PRO A 393 -15.34 -1.63 7.65
C PRO A 393 -16.29 -0.80 6.81
N MET A 394 -17.54 -1.28 6.66
CA MET A 394 -18.64 -0.54 6.02
C MET A 394 -19.65 0.02 7.03
N GLN A 395 -19.31 -0.04 8.33
CA GLN A 395 -20.08 0.52 9.45
C GLN A 395 -19.31 1.69 10.09
N SER A 396 -19.97 2.82 10.30
CA SER A 396 -19.43 3.99 11.02
C SER A 396 -19.48 3.76 12.54
N PHE A 397 -18.75 4.58 13.30
CA PHE A 397 -18.84 4.52 14.76
C PHE A 397 -20.26 4.79 15.27
N TYR A 398 -20.97 5.74 14.66
CA TYR A 398 -22.37 6.02 14.98
C TYR A 398 -23.26 4.79 14.77
N SER A 399 -23.17 4.16 13.59
CA SER A 399 -24.03 3.03 13.25
C SER A 399 -23.90 1.88 14.25
N VAL A 400 -22.69 1.55 14.69
CA VAL A 400 -22.43 0.50 15.68
C VAL A 400 -23.01 0.84 17.05
N LEU A 401 -22.82 2.06 17.55
CA LEU A 401 -23.34 2.44 18.87
C LEU A 401 -24.86 2.57 18.88
N SER A 402 -25.48 2.95 17.75
CA SER A 402 -26.93 3.13 17.63
C SER A 402 -27.70 1.81 17.45
N ASP A 403 -27.01 0.70 17.19
CA ASP A 403 -27.64 -0.60 16.95
C ASP A 403 -27.90 -1.34 18.27
N SER A 404 -28.95 -0.94 18.99
CA SER A 404 -29.36 -1.57 20.26
C SER A 404 -29.76 -3.04 20.12
N ALA A 405 -30.11 -3.49 18.92
CA ALA A 405 -30.42 -4.90 18.67
C ALA A 405 -29.15 -5.76 18.67
N LYS A 406 -28.07 -5.25 18.06
CA LYS A 406 -26.78 -5.94 17.98
C LYS A 406 -25.89 -5.69 19.19
N TYR A 407 -25.91 -4.48 19.76
CA TYR A 407 -25.02 -4.04 20.83
C TYR A 407 -25.75 -3.33 22.00
N PRO A 408 -26.68 -4.00 22.71
CA PRO A 408 -27.46 -3.37 23.78
C PRO A 408 -26.62 -2.81 24.95
N GLU A 409 -25.44 -3.37 25.24
CA GLU A 409 -24.51 -2.84 26.26
C GLU A 409 -23.96 -1.44 25.96
N PHE A 410 -24.17 -0.91 24.75
CA PHE A 410 -23.74 0.43 24.37
C PHE A 410 -24.83 1.50 24.59
N ASP A 411 -26.08 1.10 24.84
CA ASP A 411 -27.24 2.00 24.85
C ASP A 411 -27.08 3.17 25.83
N ALA A 412 -26.64 2.88 27.06
CA ALA A 412 -26.47 3.92 28.08
C ALA A 412 -25.42 4.94 27.62
N PHE A 413 -24.26 4.51 27.14
CA PHE A 413 -23.22 5.45 26.67
C PHE A 413 -23.61 6.17 25.38
N PHE A 414 -24.25 5.47 24.43
CA PHE A 414 -24.71 6.05 23.17
C PHE A 414 -25.73 7.17 23.40
N SER A 415 -26.68 6.99 24.31
CA SER A 415 -27.66 8.03 24.63
C SER A 415 -27.01 9.36 25.05
N TYR A 416 -25.82 9.33 25.67
CA TYR A 416 -25.05 10.54 25.98
C TYR A 416 -24.34 11.05 24.72
N CYS A 417 -23.66 10.19 23.97
CA CYS A 417 -23.04 10.64 22.73
C CYS A 417 -24.02 11.30 21.74
N GLU A 418 -25.26 10.80 21.65
CA GLU A 418 -26.31 11.33 20.77
C GLU A 418 -26.86 12.67 21.27
N ASN A 419 -27.15 12.77 22.57
CA ASN A 419 -27.78 13.97 23.14
C ASN A 419 -26.82 15.15 23.31
N PHE A 420 -25.51 14.90 23.40
CA PHE A 420 -24.53 15.96 23.63
C PHE A 420 -24.07 16.64 22.33
N PRO A 421 -24.13 17.98 22.26
CA PRO A 421 -23.64 18.70 21.09
C PRO A 421 -22.13 18.50 20.93
N GLY A 422 -21.69 18.25 19.70
CA GLY A 422 -20.26 18.22 19.36
C GLY A 422 -19.58 16.85 19.43
N ILE A 423 -20.28 15.76 19.73
CA ILE A 423 -19.73 14.40 19.56
C ILE A 423 -19.93 13.90 18.13
N PHE A 424 -21.17 13.92 17.66
CA PHE A 424 -21.54 13.54 16.29
C PHE A 424 -21.86 14.76 15.43
N GLU A 425 -21.46 14.72 14.16
CA GLU A 425 -21.87 15.69 13.15
C GLU A 425 -22.60 15.02 11.98
N ALA A 426 -23.72 15.62 11.57
CA ALA A 426 -24.26 15.39 10.24
C ALA A 426 -23.43 16.19 9.23
N GLY A 427 -23.15 15.62 8.05
CA GLY A 427 -22.33 16.25 7.01
C GLY A 427 -22.74 17.71 6.73
N ARG A 428 -21.76 18.62 6.68
CA ARG A 428 -21.98 20.06 6.50
C ARG A 428 -21.03 20.65 5.45
N GLY A 429 -21.55 21.58 4.65
CA GLY A 429 -20.77 22.28 3.62
C GLY A 429 -20.25 21.28 2.57
N SER A 430 -18.93 21.21 2.42
CA SER A 430 -18.25 20.30 1.49
C SER A 430 -17.88 18.93 2.07
N ARG A 431 -18.31 18.62 3.30
CA ARG A 431 -18.05 17.35 3.98
C ARG A 431 -19.35 16.57 4.10
N HIS A 432 -19.41 15.40 3.47
CA HIS A 432 -20.57 14.52 3.53
C HIS A 432 -20.17 13.16 4.10
N PHE A 433 -21.09 12.49 4.80
CA PHE A 433 -20.80 11.27 5.53
C PHE A 433 -21.75 10.15 5.11
N MET A 434 -21.43 8.92 5.51
CA MET A 434 -22.31 7.77 5.33
C MET A 434 -23.61 7.92 6.15
N ASP A 435 -23.46 8.41 7.38
CA ASP A 435 -24.52 8.79 8.31
C ASP A 435 -24.06 9.98 9.17
N PHE A 436 -23.43 9.72 10.31
CA PHE A 436 -22.85 10.68 11.23
C PHE A 436 -21.41 10.28 11.54
N ASN A 437 -20.50 11.25 11.56
CA ASN A 437 -19.11 11.01 11.94
C ASN A 437 -18.82 11.63 13.31
N VAL A 438 -17.81 11.12 13.99
CA VAL A 438 -17.25 11.75 15.18
C VAL A 438 -16.52 13.04 14.81
N THR A 439 -16.87 14.16 15.45
CA THR A 439 -16.42 15.52 15.06
C THR A 439 -14.91 15.74 15.18
N PHE A 440 -14.25 14.98 16.06
CA PHE A 440 -12.82 15.12 16.39
C PHE A 440 -11.96 13.97 15.82
N PHE A 441 -12.55 13.12 14.98
CA PHE A 441 -11.79 12.16 14.18
C PHE A 441 -11.15 12.85 12.97
N ASN A 442 -9.82 12.88 12.97
CA ASN A 442 -9.01 13.66 12.03
C ASN A 442 -8.15 12.79 11.13
N THR A 443 -8.76 11.87 10.37
CA THR A 443 -8.08 11.01 9.38
C THR A 443 -7.04 10.05 9.97
N TYR A 444 -7.15 9.80 11.27
CA TYR A 444 -6.26 8.91 12.02
C TYR A 444 -7.03 7.66 12.47
N ARG A 445 -6.33 6.86 13.28
CA ARG A 445 -6.80 5.62 13.86
C ARG A 445 -6.97 5.77 15.38
N TYR A 446 -8.05 5.22 15.92
CA TYR A 446 -8.45 5.41 17.32
C TYR A 446 -8.80 4.09 17.99
N THR A 447 -8.77 4.10 19.32
CA THR A 447 -9.37 3.08 20.18
C THR A 447 -10.43 3.76 21.03
N VAL A 448 -11.65 3.23 21.05
CA VAL A 448 -12.76 3.80 21.82
C VAL A 448 -13.22 2.79 22.85
N TYR A 449 -13.27 3.22 24.10
CA TYR A 449 -13.65 2.37 25.21
C TYR A 449 -15.06 2.70 25.66
N ILE A 450 -16.01 1.78 25.48
CA ILE A 450 -17.41 2.00 25.80
C ILE A 450 -17.71 1.39 27.17
N PRO A 451 -18.10 2.17 28.19
CA PRO A 451 -18.52 1.62 29.46
C PRO A 451 -19.81 0.82 29.29
N SER A 452 -19.91 -0.32 29.99
CA SER A 452 -21.16 -1.09 30.05
C SER A 452 -22.31 -0.29 30.64
N ASN A 453 -23.54 -0.73 30.37
CA ASN A 453 -24.73 -0.09 30.95
C ASN A 453 -24.65 -0.06 32.48
N ALA A 454 -24.19 -1.15 33.10
CA ALA A 454 -23.98 -1.23 34.54
C ALA A 454 -22.91 -0.25 35.05
N ALA A 455 -21.83 -0.03 34.29
CA ALA A 455 -20.80 0.94 34.65
C ALA A 455 -21.31 2.38 34.57
N MET A 456 -22.13 2.69 33.56
CA MET A 456 -22.80 3.98 33.43
C MET A 456 -23.78 4.21 34.59
N ASP A 457 -24.62 3.22 34.93
CA ASP A 457 -25.55 3.28 36.07
C ASP A 457 -24.84 3.50 37.40
N ASP A 458 -23.70 2.87 37.62
CA ASP A 458 -22.89 3.09 38.81
C ASP A 458 -22.33 4.53 38.87
N ALA A 459 -21.88 5.05 37.73
CA ALA A 459 -21.41 6.42 37.63
C ALA A 459 -22.54 7.46 37.89
N PHE A 460 -23.78 7.17 37.51
CA PHE A 460 -24.94 8.01 37.85
C PHE A 460 -25.27 7.95 39.35
N ARG A 461 -25.35 6.74 39.92
CA ARG A 461 -25.71 6.56 41.34
C ARG A 461 -24.67 7.16 42.29
N SER A 462 -23.39 7.12 41.90
CA SER A 462 -22.29 7.75 42.66
C SER A 462 -22.20 9.27 42.48
N GLY A 463 -22.97 9.85 41.56
CA GLY A 463 -22.92 11.28 41.23
C GLY A 463 -21.66 11.70 40.47
N LEU A 464 -20.92 10.74 39.89
CA LEU A 464 -19.72 11.02 39.09
C LEU A 464 -20.06 11.74 37.78
N ILE A 465 -21.18 11.35 37.17
CA ILE A 465 -21.74 11.97 35.97
C ILE A 465 -23.19 12.39 36.21
N ILE A 466 -23.60 13.48 35.59
CA ILE A 466 -24.94 14.05 35.74
C ILE A 466 -25.83 13.51 34.60
N PRO A 467 -27.06 13.02 34.90
CA PRO A 467 -27.96 12.56 33.86
C PRO A 467 -28.34 13.66 32.86
N TRP A 468 -28.48 13.32 31.58
CA TRP A 468 -28.80 14.30 30.53
C TRP A 468 -30.09 15.09 30.83
N ASP A 469 -31.16 14.43 31.27
CA ASP A 469 -32.41 15.11 31.63
C ASP A 469 -32.22 16.16 32.73
N THR A 470 -31.26 15.96 33.63
CA THR A 470 -30.94 16.96 34.66
C THR A 470 -30.24 18.16 34.03
N ILE A 471 -29.32 17.93 33.09
CA ILE A 471 -28.60 18.99 32.37
C ILE A 471 -29.56 19.77 31.47
N ALA A 472 -30.39 19.09 30.69
CA ALA A 472 -31.34 19.70 29.77
C ALA A 472 -32.39 20.60 30.48
N ASN A 473 -32.67 20.33 31.76
CA ASN A 473 -33.60 21.12 32.58
C ASN A 473 -32.91 22.22 33.41
N MET A 474 -31.60 22.43 33.27
CA MET A 474 -30.90 23.53 33.95
C MET A 474 -31.37 24.88 33.39
N THR A 475 -31.81 25.78 34.28
CA THR A 475 -32.32 27.10 33.88
C THR A 475 -31.23 28.16 33.79
N SER A 476 -30.12 27.97 34.50
CA SER A 476 -28.95 28.84 34.45
C SER A 476 -28.07 28.48 33.26
N THR A 477 -27.84 29.42 32.34
CA THR A 477 -26.97 29.22 31.18
C THR A 477 -25.54 28.86 31.60
N ALA A 478 -25.01 29.48 32.67
CA ALA A 478 -23.66 29.20 33.13
C ALA A 478 -23.51 27.79 33.74
N GLU A 479 -24.53 27.31 34.46
CA GLU A 479 -24.53 25.94 35.00
C GLU A 479 -24.71 24.91 33.89
N TYR A 480 -25.58 25.20 32.93
CA TYR A 480 -25.78 24.38 31.73
C TYR A 480 -24.47 24.24 30.94
N ASP A 481 -23.83 25.36 30.58
CA ASP A 481 -22.59 25.35 29.79
C ASP A 481 -21.46 24.59 30.52
N ALA A 482 -21.33 24.78 31.84
CA ALA A 482 -20.33 24.07 32.64
C ALA A 482 -20.60 22.57 32.72
N ALA A 483 -21.87 22.16 32.83
CA ALA A 483 -22.26 20.75 32.84
C ALA A 483 -22.03 20.09 31.47
N VAL A 484 -22.32 20.80 30.38
CA VAL A 484 -22.06 20.37 29.00
C VAL A 484 -20.56 20.20 28.77
N ASP A 485 -19.71 21.19 29.10
CA ASP A 485 -18.25 21.08 28.97
C ASP A 485 -17.70 19.89 29.79
N SER A 486 -18.17 19.75 31.04
CA SER A 486 -17.74 18.65 31.91
C SER A 486 -18.08 17.28 31.32
N MET A 487 -19.28 17.11 30.76
CA MET A 487 -19.68 15.84 30.17
C MET A 487 -19.02 15.58 28.82
N GLU A 488 -18.92 16.58 27.96
CA GLU A 488 -18.20 16.45 26.68
C GLU A 488 -16.77 15.97 26.92
N ARG A 489 -16.09 16.54 27.92
CA ARG A 489 -14.75 16.13 28.35
C ARG A 489 -14.73 14.73 28.96
N PHE A 490 -15.79 14.29 29.62
CA PHE A 490 -15.93 12.90 30.10
C PHE A 490 -16.06 11.92 28.94
N ILE A 491 -16.94 12.19 27.97
CA ILE A 491 -17.15 11.35 26.79
C ILE A 491 -15.84 11.26 25.99
N ARG A 492 -15.23 12.40 25.67
CA ARG A 492 -13.96 12.48 24.93
C ARG A 492 -12.81 11.71 25.60
N TYR A 493 -12.87 11.47 26.92
CA TYR A 493 -11.79 10.76 27.62
C TYR A 493 -11.77 9.28 27.28
N HIS A 494 -12.88 8.75 26.76
CA HIS A 494 -13.04 7.38 26.30
C HIS A 494 -12.49 7.14 24.88
N PHE A 495 -12.07 8.21 24.19
CA PHE A 495 -11.49 8.14 22.85
C PHE A 495 -9.98 8.31 22.96
N GLN A 496 -9.24 7.27 22.61
CA GLN A 496 -7.79 7.21 22.64
C GLN A 496 -7.22 7.24 21.22
N ASP A 497 -6.05 7.85 21.03
CA ASP A 497 -5.26 7.70 19.81
C ASP A 497 -4.66 6.29 19.65
N ASN A 498 -4.35 5.94 18.41
CA ASN A 498 -3.91 4.61 17.98
C ASN A 498 -4.97 3.50 18.17
N SER A 499 -4.84 2.44 17.38
CA SER A 499 -5.69 1.25 17.49
C SER A 499 -4.98 0.17 18.29
N LEU A 500 -5.65 -0.34 19.33
CA LEU A 500 -5.18 -1.44 20.16
C LEU A 500 -6.11 -2.64 19.98
N PHE A 501 -5.53 -3.83 19.87
CA PHE A 501 -6.26 -5.07 19.61
C PHE A 501 -5.95 -6.10 20.68
N ILE A 502 -6.96 -6.90 21.03
CA ILE A 502 -6.78 -8.07 21.88
C ILE A 502 -6.52 -9.26 20.96
N HIS A 503 -5.33 -9.84 21.06
CA HIS A 503 -4.97 -11.04 20.29
C HIS A 503 -3.92 -11.87 21.04
N PRO A 504 -4.06 -13.21 21.16
CA PRO A 504 -3.16 -14.05 21.95
C PRO A 504 -1.67 -13.92 21.58
N ASN A 505 -1.38 -13.63 20.31
CA ASN A 505 -0.02 -13.50 19.79
C ASN A 505 0.49 -12.04 19.74
N GLN A 506 -0.25 -11.07 20.27
CA GLN A 506 0.12 -9.66 20.26
C GLN A 506 -0.01 -9.03 21.64
N GLU A 507 1.12 -8.92 22.33
CA GLU A 507 1.22 -8.20 23.60
C GLU A 507 1.14 -6.69 23.38
N ILE A 508 0.39 -6.00 24.24
CA ILE A 508 0.39 -4.54 24.33
C ILE A 508 1.32 -4.16 25.47
N LYS A 509 2.56 -3.79 25.11
CA LYS A 509 3.55 -3.29 26.07
C LYS A 509 3.01 -2.02 26.76
N PRO A 510 3.27 -1.82 28.07
CA PRO A 510 2.77 -0.65 28.80
C PRO A 510 3.18 0.65 28.13
N ALA A 511 2.20 1.38 27.59
CA ALA A 511 2.43 2.61 26.84
C ALA A 511 1.35 3.63 27.14
N LYS A 512 1.75 4.91 27.11
CA LYS A 512 0.86 6.06 27.35
C LYS A 512 0.39 6.62 26.02
N TYR A 513 -0.92 6.69 25.87
CA TYR A 513 -1.65 7.19 24.73
C TYR A 513 -2.37 8.49 25.09
N TYR A 514 -2.69 9.29 24.09
CA TYR A 514 -3.45 10.53 24.28
C TYR A 514 -4.94 10.25 24.12
N SER A 515 -5.76 10.78 25.04
CA SER A 515 -7.21 10.81 24.86
C SER A 515 -7.66 12.08 24.13
N ALA A 516 -8.92 12.14 23.71
CA ALA A 516 -9.49 13.32 23.07
C ALA A 516 -9.84 14.45 24.05
N THR A 517 -9.57 14.29 25.36
CA THR A 517 -9.87 15.29 26.39
C THR A 517 -8.67 16.14 26.73
N ILE A 518 -8.85 17.47 26.67
CA ILE A 518 -7.82 18.43 27.07
C ILE A 518 -7.96 18.79 28.55
N LYS A 519 -6.82 18.87 29.24
CA LYS A 519 -6.73 19.39 30.60
C LYS A 519 -6.80 20.92 30.60
N ASN A 520 -7.70 21.50 31.39
CA ASN A 520 -7.93 22.94 31.45
C ASN A 520 -7.59 23.58 32.82
N ASP A 521 -7.12 22.79 33.78
CA ASP A 521 -6.77 23.23 35.12
C ASP A 521 -5.33 22.84 35.49
N ASP A 522 -4.90 23.33 36.66
CA ASP A 522 -3.57 23.10 37.22
C ASP A 522 -3.55 21.98 38.29
N SER A 523 -4.64 21.20 38.41
CA SER A 523 -4.72 20.10 39.39
C SER A 523 -3.72 18.99 39.08
N GLU A 524 -3.13 18.37 40.10
CA GLU A 524 -2.20 17.26 39.88
C GLU A 524 -2.97 16.02 39.38
N SER A 525 -2.47 15.39 38.32
CA SER A 525 -3.00 14.16 37.74
C SER A 525 -1.96 13.04 37.82
N TYR A 526 -2.38 11.78 37.78
CA TYR A 526 -1.49 10.64 37.96
C TYR A 526 -0.29 10.62 36.99
N PHE A 527 -0.49 11.04 35.74
CA PHE A 527 0.59 11.10 34.75
C PHE A 527 1.22 12.49 34.60
N ASN A 528 0.97 13.40 35.55
CA ASN A 528 1.49 14.76 35.57
C ASN A 528 1.23 15.52 34.26
N THR A 529 0.00 15.43 33.76
CA THR A 529 -0.39 16.10 32.52
C THR A 529 -0.50 17.59 32.77
N TYR A 530 0.12 18.39 31.90
CA TYR A 530 0.11 19.85 31.97
C TYR A 530 -1.20 20.43 31.43
N LYS A 531 -1.56 21.63 31.90
CA LYS A 531 -2.66 22.41 31.33
C LYS A 531 -2.48 22.60 29.82
N ASN A 532 -3.58 22.57 29.07
CA ASN A 532 -3.66 22.64 27.60
C ASN A 532 -2.97 21.47 26.88
N LYS A 533 -2.81 20.33 27.55
CA LYS A 533 -2.40 19.06 26.92
C LYS A 533 -3.53 18.05 27.02
N PHE A 534 -3.52 17.10 26.08
CA PHE A 534 -4.43 15.95 26.14
C PHE A 534 -4.08 15.10 27.36
N TYR A 535 -5.13 14.69 28.10
CA TYR A 535 -4.98 13.70 29.14
C TYR A 535 -4.47 12.38 28.56
N ARG A 536 -3.81 11.59 29.39
CA ARG A 536 -3.23 10.32 28.98
C ARG A 536 -4.04 9.14 29.48
N LEU A 537 -3.93 8.03 28.76
CA LEU A 537 -4.37 6.70 29.18
C LEU A 537 -3.18 5.76 29.00
N GLN A 538 -2.81 5.01 30.04
CA GLN A 538 -1.86 3.93 29.87
C GLN A 538 -2.63 2.65 29.58
N ALA A 539 -2.33 1.99 28.47
CA ALA A 539 -2.89 0.69 28.12
C ALA A 539 -1.79 -0.37 28.12
N GLU A 540 -2.12 -1.54 28.65
CA GLU A 540 -1.27 -2.73 28.67
C GLU A 540 -2.12 -4.00 28.56
N GLY A 541 -1.56 -5.07 27.99
CA GLY A 541 -2.29 -6.31 27.77
C GLY A 541 -1.39 -7.47 27.37
N ASP A 542 -1.71 -8.66 27.83
CA ASP A 542 -0.96 -9.91 27.60
C ASP A 542 -1.50 -10.72 26.40
N GLY A 543 -2.34 -10.10 25.58
CA GLY A 543 -3.04 -10.74 24.46
C GLY A 543 -4.40 -11.37 24.83
N SER A 544 -4.71 -11.52 26.12
CA SER A 544 -6.00 -12.03 26.60
C SER A 544 -6.98 -10.94 27.07
N GLY A 545 -6.50 -9.69 27.22
CA GLY A 545 -7.29 -8.54 27.61
C GLY A 545 -6.49 -7.25 27.61
N ILE A 546 -7.15 -6.13 27.92
CA ILE A 546 -6.51 -4.81 28.07
C ILE A 546 -6.87 -4.25 29.45
N THR A 547 -5.84 -3.81 30.18
CA THR A 547 -5.99 -3.00 31.39
C THR A 547 -5.65 -1.55 31.06
N LEU A 548 -6.50 -0.64 31.52
CA LEU A 548 -6.37 0.80 31.33
C LEU A 548 -6.08 1.43 32.68
N THR A 549 -5.03 2.22 32.76
CA THR A 549 -4.74 3.08 33.91
C THR A 549 -5.00 4.53 33.52
N THR A 550 -5.83 5.20 34.32
CA THR A 550 -6.30 6.56 34.03
C THR A 550 -5.53 7.62 34.81
N GLU A 551 -5.85 8.89 34.55
CA GLU A 551 -5.23 10.05 35.20
C GLU A 551 -5.76 10.30 36.63
N TYR A 552 -6.89 9.68 36.99
CA TYR A 552 -7.49 9.83 38.30
C TYR A 552 -6.74 9.02 39.36
N ILE A 553 -6.50 9.65 40.51
CA ILE A 553 -5.87 9.04 41.68
C ILE A 553 -6.93 8.88 42.77
N ASP A 554 -7.11 7.66 43.27
CA ASP A 554 -7.82 7.46 44.52
C ASP A 554 -6.96 7.98 45.68
N LYS A 555 -7.28 9.18 46.17
CA LYS A 555 -6.53 9.85 47.25
C LYS A 555 -6.57 9.09 48.58
N VAL A 556 -7.53 8.18 48.79
CA VAL A 556 -7.63 7.41 50.03
C VAL A 556 -6.56 6.31 50.06
N ASN A 557 -6.36 5.63 48.93
CA ASN A 557 -5.45 4.49 48.82
C ASN A 557 -4.14 4.81 48.08
N ASN A 558 -4.02 6.02 47.52
CA ASN A 558 -2.91 6.49 46.70
C ASN A 558 -2.56 5.55 45.53
N ILE A 559 -3.58 5.01 44.89
CA ILE A 559 -3.48 4.13 43.71
C ILE A 559 -4.17 4.78 42.51
N PRO A 560 -3.65 4.57 41.29
CA PRO A 560 -4.33 5.03 40.10
C PRO A 560 -5.62 4.23 39.87
N TYR A 561 -6.59 4.89 39.26
CA TYR A 561 -7.82 4.22 38.88
C TYR A 561 -7.63 3.43 37.59
N THR A 562 -8.19 2.21 37.59
CA THR A 562 -8.05 1.28 36.48
C THR A 562 -9.39 0.73 36.02
N ALA A 563 -9.53 0.59 34.71
CA ALA A 563 -10.62 -0.12 34.04
C ALA A 563 -10.06 -1.27 33.20
N ARG A 564 -10.90 -2.25 32.86
CA ARG A 564 -10.51 -3.41 32.05
C ARG A 564 -11.52 -3.62 30.94
N VAL A 565 -11.03 -4.08 29.80
CA VAL A 565 -11.92 -4.57 28.73
C VAL A 565 -12.61 -5.84 29.20
N ASP A 566 -13.94 -5.89 29.05
CA ASP A 566 -14.72 -7.08 29.36
C ASP A 566 -14.65 -8.07 28.21
N VAL A 567 -13.71 -9.02 28.33
CA VAL A 567 -13.48 -10.07 27.34
C VAL A 567 -14.49 -11.21 27.40
N ASN A 568 -15.35 -11.23 28.41
CA ASN A 568 -16.37 -12.26 28.61
C ASN A 568 -17.76 -11.82 28.13
N ALA A 569 -18.02 -10.52 28.03
CA ALA A 569 -19.26 -10.00 27.49
C ALA A 569 -19.50 -10.48 26.05
N ARG A 570 -20.75 -10.84 25.74
CA ARG A 570 -21.17 -11.32 24.42
C ARG A 570 -22.43 -10.59 23.94
N THR A 571 -22.46 -10.24 22.66
CA THR A 571 -23.66 -9.69 22.01
C THR A 571 -24.80 -10.71 22.03
N PRO A 572 -26.06 -10.32 21.75
CA PRO A 572 -27.17 -11.27 21.61
C PRO A 572 -26.91 -12.38 20.58
N GLU A 573 -26.05 -12.12 19.59
CA GLU A 573 -25.62 -13.08 18.56
C GLU A 573 -24.38 -13.91 18.97
N GLY A 574 -23.87 -13.74 20.19
CA GLY A 574 -22.72 -14.50 20.72
C GLY A 574 -21.35 -13.97 20.32
N ARG A 575 -21.24 -12.76 19.74
CA ARG A 575 -19.96 -12.14 19.36
C ARG A 575 -19.31 -11.44 20.54
N SER A 576 -18.00 -11.24 20.50
CA SER A 576 -17.28 -10.44 21.50
C SER A 576 -17.63 -8.95 21.42
N TYR A 577 -17.57 -8.27 22.57
CA TYR A 577 -17.68 -6.81 22.68
C TYR A 577 -16.33 -6.07 22.58
N TYR A 578 -15.33 -6.72 21.98
CA TYR A 578 -14.00 -6.17 21.78
C TYR A 578 -13.53 -6.44 20.35
N ASN A 579 -12.55 -5.65 19.89
CA ASN A 579 -12.08 -5.63 18.50
C ASN A 579 -13.17 -5.29 17.47
N ILE A 580 -14.22 -4.56 17.84
CA ILE A 580 -15.27 -4.15 16.87
C ILE A 580 -14.72 -3.00 16.03
N MET A 581 -14.64 -3.19 14.71
CA MET A 581 -13.98 -2.24 13.81
C MET A 581 -15.00 -1.33 13.13
N THR A 582 -14.71 -0.04 13.11
CA THR A 582 -15.55 0.98 12.46
C THR A 582 -14.72 1.92 11.60
N ARG A 583 -15.39 2.56 10.65
CA ARG A 583 -14.77 3.52 9.74
C ARG A 583 -15.70 4.67 9.40
N ASP A 584 -15.24 5.87 9.73
CA ASP A 584 -15.95 7.11 9.45
C ASP A 584 -15.42 7.69 8.14
N TYR A 585 -16.26 7.69 7.10
CA TYR A 585 -15.91 8.17 5.77
C TYR A 585 -16.32 9.62 5.55
N VAL A 586 -15.50 10.36 4.81
CA VAL A 586 -15.82 11.72 4.35
C VAL A 586 -15.82 11.74 2.82
N PHE A 587 -16.93 12.16 2.24
CA PHE A 587 -17.18 12.27 0.83
C PHE A 587 -17.25 13.73 0.37
N ASN A 588 -16.92 13.97 -0.89
CA ASN A 588 -16.98 15.30 -1.51
C ASN A 588 -18.42 15.74 -1.87
N THR A 589 -19.33 14.79 -2.05
CA THR A 589 -20.75 14.99 -2.37
C THR A 589 -21.63 14.12 -1.49
N ASN A 590 -22.91 14.47 -1.34
CA ASN A 590 -23.82 13.75 -0.46
C ASN A 590 -24.35 12.47 -1.12
N PRO A 591 -24.00 11.26 -0.64
CA PRO A 591 -24.51 10.01 -1.21
C PRO A 591 -26.04 9.89 -1.17
N LYS A 592 -26.68 10.46 -0.15
CA LYS A 592 -28.15 10.40 0.03
C LYS A 592 -28.91 11.24 -1.00
N SER A 593 -28.22 12.19 -1.63
CA SER A 593 -28.79 13.03 -2.70
C SER A 593 -28.63 12.41 -4.10
N LEU A 594 -28.01 11.24 -4.20
CA LEU A 594 -27.78 10.58 -5.47
C LEU A 594 -29.11 10.20 -6.12
N THR A 595 -29.32 10.60 -7.37
CA THR A 595 -30.54 10.31 -8.15
C THR A 595 -30.35 9.19 -9.16
N GLY A 596 -29.11 8.73 -9.36
CA GLY A 596 -28.79 7.61 -10.24
C GLY A 596 -27.30 7.44 -10.49
N LEU A 597 -26.92 6.25 -10.95
CA LEU A 597 -25.53 5.81 -11.15
C LEU A 597 -24.92 6.22 -12.50
N THR A 598 -25.70 6.88 -13.36
CA THR A 598 -25.23 7.43 -14.65
C THR A 598 -25.02 8.95 -14.60
N THR A 599 -25.15 9.54 -13.41
CA THR A 599 -25.07 11.00 -13.23
C THR A 599 -23.62 11.50 -13.18
N SER A 600 -23.43 12.77 -13.52
CA SER A 600 -22.15 13.47 -13.33
C SER A 600 -21.76 13.54 -11.85
N ALA A 601 -22.74 13.68 -10.94
CA ALA A 601 -22.52 13.66 -9.49
C ALA A 601 -21.90 12.35 -9.01
N TYR A 602 -22.38 11.19 -9.51
CA TYR A 602 -21.74 9.91 -9.22
C TYR A 602 -20.33 9.81 -9.81
N THR A 603 -20.19 10.22 -11.08
CA THR A 603 -18.90 10.13 -11.79
C THR A 603 -17.82 11.02 -11.16
N ALA A 604 -18.22 12.13 -10.53
CA ALA A 604 -17.34 13.03 -9.78
C ALA A 604 -17.27 12.74 -8.27
N SER A 605 -17.92 11.68 -7.79
CA SER A 605 -17.90 11.33 -6.36
C SER A 605 -16.51 10.85 -5.94
N GLU A 606 -16.13 11.15 -4.70
CA GLU A 606 -14.83 10.80 -4.13
C GLU A 606 -14.95 10.49 -2.64
N VAL A 607 -14.20 9.48 -2.20
CA VAL A 607 -13.84 9.34 -0.78
C VAL A 607 -12.65 10.25 -0.53
N THR A 608 -12.90 11.39 0.12
CA THR A 608 -11.88 12.43 0.36
C THR A 608 -10.95 12.03 1.49
N THR A 609 -11.48 11.46 2.56
CA THR A 609 -10.71 10.94 3.68
C THR A 609 -11.56 9.99 4.53
N SER A 610 -10.94 9.33 5.50
CA SER A 610 -11.61 8.47 6.45
C SER A 610 -10.80 8.33 7.74
N SER A 611 -11.48 8.06 8.85
CA SER A 611 -10.85 7.69 10.13
C SER A 611 -11.30 6.29 10.53
N THR A 612 -10.42 5.52 11.18
CA THR A 612 -10.74 4.16 11.66
C THR A 612 -10.76 4.14 13.18
N ALA A 613 -11.64 3.31 13.75
CA ALA A 613 -11.67 3.09 15.18
C ALA A 613 -11.88 1.61 15.51
N VAL A 614 -11.32 1.18 16.63
CA VAL A 614 -11.60 -0.11 17.26
C VAL A 614 -12.30 0.13 18.58
N ILE A 615 -13.42 -0.56 18.81
CA ILE A 615 -14.27 -0.40 19.97
C ILE A 615 -14.07 -1.58 20.92
N HIS A 616 -13.94 -1.28 22.21
CA HIS A 616 -13.90 -2.26 23.30
C HIS A 616 -14.86 -1.87 24.42
N LEU A 617 -15.70 -2.80 24.86
CA LEU A 617 -16.50 -2.64 26.07
C LEU A 617 -15.62 -2.73 27.32
N ILE A 618 -15.79 -1.82 28.27
CA ILE A 618 -15.05 -1.79 29.53
C ILE A 618 -15.97 -1.94 30.74
N ASP A 619 -15.41 -2.53 31.81
CA ASP A 619 -16.11 -2.85 33.06
C ASP A 619 -16.47 -1.62 33.92
N LYS A 620 -15.85 -0.48 33.64
CA LYS A 620 -15.97 0.76 34.41
C LYS A 620 -15.86 1.99 33.52
N VAL A 621 -16.47 3.10 33.90
CA VAL A 621 -16.21 4.40 33.23
C VAL A 621 -14.77 4.86 33.46
N LEU A 622 -14.18 5.52 32.45
CA LEU A 622 -12.85 6.12 32.57
C LEU A 622 -12.90 7.46 33.30
N ARG A 623 -11.91 7.70 34.17
CA ARG A 623 -11.85 8.88 35.03
C ARG A 623 -10.55 9.65 34.88
N TYR A 624 -10.64 10.96 34.68
CA TYR A 624 -9.48 11.85 34.71
C TYR A 624 -9.51 12.85 35.88
N LYS A 625 -10.64 12.92 36.61
CA LYS A 625 -10.87 13.81 37.75
C LYS A 625 -11.64 13.15 38.88
#